data_AF-A0A959YS41-F1
#
_entry.id   AF-A0A959YS41-F1
#
_cell.length_a   1.000
_cell.length_b   1.000
_cell.length_c   1.000
_cell.angle_alpha   90.00
_cell.angle_beta   90.00
_cell.angle_gamma   90.00
#
_symmetry.space_group_name_H-M   'P 1'
#
loop_
_entity.id
_entity.type
_entity.pdbx_description
1 polymer ?
#
loop_
_entity_poly.entity_id
_entity_poly.type
_entity_poly.pdbx_seq_one_letter_code
_entity_poly.pdbx_strand_id
1 'polypeptide(L)'
;MIKTNYTLLLLLFTVFQSFTISGQIPAGYYDGTAGLSGNALKSALHNIIDDHTTSSYTQVEYALKVLEEDPNNSNNVILLYKQTSI
;
A
#
# COMPACT_ATOMS: atom_id res chain seq x y z
N MET A 1 -19.65 42.04 15.96
CA MET A 1 -18.46 41.20 15.67
C MET A 1 -18.94 39.82 15.26
N ILE A 2 -18.89 39.49 13.97
CA ILE A 2 -19.26 38.17 13.45
C ILE A 2 -18.04 37.25 13.68
N LYS A 3 -18.21 36.16 14.43
CA LYS A 3 -17.15 35.15 14.58
C LYS A 3 -17.15 34.29 13.32
N THR A 4 -16.10 34.37 12.51
CA THR A 4 -15.92 33.52 11.34
C THR A 4 -15.64 32.08 11.81
N ASN A 5 -16.56 31.15 11.53
CA ASN A 5 -16.44 29.75 11.91
C ASN A 5 -15.74 28.96 10.78
N TYR A 6 -14.43 28.73 10.91
CA TYR A 6 -13.60 28.08 9.89
C TYR A 6 -13.86 26.58 9.70
N THR A 7 -14.65 25.95 10.57
CA THR A 7 -14.94 24.51 10.56
C THR A 7 -15.53 24.02 9.22
N LEU A 8 -16.43 24.81 8.62
CA LEU A 8 -17.04 24.47 7.32
C LEU A 8 -16.01 24.52 6.18
N LEU A 9 -15.10 25.49 6.23
CA LEU A 9 -14.03 25.67 5.24
C LEU A 9 -12.99 24.55 5.33
N LEU A 10 -12.70 24.09 6.55
CA LEU A 10 -11.83 22.93 6.81
C LEU A 10 -12.46 21.63 6.28
N LEU A 11 -13.76 21.45 6.45
CA LEU A 11 -14.50 20.27 5.96
C LEU A 11 -14.60 20.25 4.41
N LEU A 12 -14.77 21.41 3.78
CA LEU A 12 -14.70 21.53 2.31
C LEU A 12 -13.30 21.24 1.78
N PHE A 13 -12.26 21.69 2.49
CA PHE A 13 -10.87 21.41 2.12
C PHE A 13 -10.55 19.92 2.17
N THR A 14 -10.97 19.20 3.23
CA THR A 14 -10.71 17.76 3.34
C THR A 14 -11.44 16.95 2.28
N VAL A 15 -12.68 17.30 1.95
CA VAL A 15 -13.44 16.63 0.87
C VAL A 15 -12.80 16.88 -0.50
N PHE A 16 -12.22 18.05 -0.72
CA PHE A 16 -11.52 18.39 -1.97
C PHE A 16 -10.24 17.56 -2.18
N GLN A 17 -9.48 17.26 -1.11
CA GLN A 17 -8.27 16.43 -1.20
C GLN A 17 -8.57 14.97 -1.59
N SER A 18 -9.77 14.46 -1.30
CA SER A 18 -10.16 13.09 -1.64
C SER A 18 -10.22 12.84 -3.16
N PHE A 19 -10.36 13.88 -3.98
CA PHE A 19 -10.44 13.76 -5.44
C PHE A 19 -9.07 13.65 -6.12
N THR A 20 -7.97 13.96 -5.44
CA THR A 20 -6.62 13.94 -6.04
C THR A 20 -5.92 12.59 -5.89
N ILE A 21 -6.45 11.68 -5.07
CA ILE A 21 -5.87 10.35 -4.87
C ILE A 21 -6.51 9.40 -5.87
N SER A 22 -5.90 9.29 -7.05
CA SER A 22 -6.21 8.25 -8.03
C SER A 22 -4.97 7.37 -8.22
N GLY A 23 -5.11 6.06 -7.99
CA GLY A 23 -4.07 5.08 -8.29
C GLY A 23 -3.97 4.83 -9.80
N GLN A 24 -3.48 5.82 -10.54
CA GLN A 24 -3.28 5.74 -11.98
C GLN A 24 -1.87 5.23 -12.29
N ILE A 25 -1.74 4.42 -13.34
CA ILE A 25 -0.43 4.00 -13.86
C ILE A 25 0.39 5.24 -14.28
N PRO A 26 1.72 5.24 -14.11
CA PRO A 26 2.57 6.31 -14.62
C PRO A 26 2.33 6.56 -16.11
N ALA A 27 2.46 7.81 -16.55
CA ALA A 27 2.42 8.13 -17.96
C ALA A 27 3.52 7.35 -18.70
N GLY A 28 3.18 6.71 -19.83
CA GLY A 28 4.12 5.92 -20.62
C GLY A 28 4.48 4.55 -20.05
N TYR A 29 3.78 4.06 -19.02
CA TYR A 29 4.09 2.78 -18.37
C TYR A 29 4.12 1.57 -19.33
N TYR A 30 3.36 1.61 -20.43
CA TYR A 30 3.33 0.56 -21.46
C TYR A 30 3.94 1.02 -22.80
N ASP A 31 4.77 2.07 -22.79
CA ASP A 31 5.43 2.54 -24.01
C ASP A 31 6.29 1.42 -24.60
N GLY A 32 6.19 1.25 -25.92
CA GLY A 32 6.90 0.18 -26.64
C GLY A 32 6.21 -1.19 -26.63
N THR A 33 5.05 -1.36 -25.97
CA THR A 33 4.30 -2.65 -26.02
C THR A 33 3.26 -2.70 -27.14
N ALA A 34 2.96 -1.56 -27.78
CA ALA A 34 1.94 -1.47 -28.83
C ALA A 34 2.30 -2.33 -30.05
N GLY A 35 1.35 -3.14 -30.52
CA GLY A 35 1.54 -4.02 -31.69
C GLY A 35 2.40 -5.26 -31.43
N LEU A 36 2.94 -5.45 -30.22
CA LEU A 36 3.66 -6.67 -29.86
C LEU A 36 2.70 -7.82 -29.51
N SER A 37 3.15 -9.05 -29.75
CA SER A 37 2.44 -10.28 -29.36
C SER A 37 3.41 -11.40 -28.99
N GLY A 38 2.91 -12.46 -28.35
CA GLY A 38 3.69 -13.64 -27.98
C GLY A 38 4.91 -13.32 -27.10
N ASN A 39 6.06 -13.89 -27.44
CA ASN A 39 7.29 -13.72 -26.67
C ASN A 39 7.80 -12.27 -26.63
N ALA A 40 7.59 -11.50 -27.70
CA ALA A 40 8.02 -10.11 -27.76
C ALA A 40 7.26 -9.26 -26.73
N LEU A 41 5.94 -9.44 -26.64
CA LEU A 41 5.13 -8.77 -25.62
C LEU A 41 5.50 -9.21 -24.21
N LYS A 42 5.71 -10.52 -23.99
CA LYS A 42 6.14 -11.04 -22.69
C LYS A 42 7.45 -10.41 -22.22
N SER A 43 8.43 -10.31 -23.10
CA SER A 43 9.72 -9.71 -22.75
C SER A 43 9.60 -8.21 -22.47
N ALA A 44 8.84 -7.47 -23.28
CA ALA A 44 8.63 -6.05 -23.06
C ALA A 44 7.94 -5.77 -21.72
N LEU A 45 6.93 -6.56 -21.36
CA LEU A 45 6.27 -6.47 -20.06
C LEU A 45 7.19 -6.88 -18.91
N HIS A 46 7.99 -7.93 -19.08
CA HIS A 46 8.95 -8.36 -18.06
C HIS A 46 9.93 -7.25 -17.71
N ASN A 47 10.49 -6.56 -18.71
CA ASN A 47 11.41 -5.45 -18.51
C ASN A 47 10.76 -4.21 -17.84
N ILE A 48 9.43 -4.08 -17.90
CA ILE A 48 8.71 -3.01 -17.18
C ILE A 48 8.59 -3.34 -15.68
N ILE A 49 8.56 -4.63 -15.32
CA ILE A 49 8.23 -5.09 -13.96
C ILE A 49 9.38 -5.82 -13.26
N ASP A 50 10.55 -5.94 -13.90
CA ASP A 50 11.66 -6.77 -13.41
C ASP A 50 12.31 -6.19 -12.15
N ASP A 51 12.39 -4.86 -12.04
CA ASP A 51 12.91 -4.13 -10.87
C ASP A 51 11.89 -4.01 -9.72
N HIS A 52 11.25 -5.13 -9.38
CA HIS A 52 10.35 -5.20 -8.23
C HIS A 52 11.14 -5.48 -6.95
N THR A 53 10.75 -4.82 -5.86
CA THR A 53 11.32 -5.13 -4.54
C THR A 53 10.75 -6.44 -4.03
N THR A 54 11.61 -7.45 -3.88
CA THR A 54 11.24 -8.73 -3.28
C THR A 54 11.38 -8.66 -1.77
N SER A 55 10.29 -8.87 -1.04
CA SER A 55 10.34 -9.07 0.41
C SER A 55 10.51 -10.56 0.72
N SER A 56 11.48 -10.91 1.57
CA SER A 56 11.70 -12.29 1.97
C SER A 56 10.64 -12.75 2.97
N TYR A 57 10.33 -14.05 2.96
CA TYR A 57 9.48 -14.65 4.01
C TYR A 57 10.04 -14.42 5.42
N THR A 58 11.36 -14.29 5.58
CA THR A 58 11.97 -13.96 6.86
C THR A 58 11.60 -12.57 7.35
N GLN A 59 11.42 -11.58 6.47
CA GLN A 59 10.91 -10.25 6.85
C GLN A 59 9.47 -10.31 7.36
N VAL A 60 8.65 -11.18 6.78
CA VAL A 60 7.28 -11.43 7.25
C VAL A 60 7.28 -12.03 8.65
N GLU A 61 8.18 -12.96 8.94
CA GLU A 61 8.32 -13.54 10.29
C GLU A 61 8.66 -12.48 11.34
N TYR A 62 9.60 -11.56 11.05
CA TYR A 62 9.91 -10.45 11.96
C TYR A 62 8.72 -9.51 12.15
N ALA A 63 8.04 -9.16 11.06
CA ALA A 63 6.85 -8.30 11.12
C ALA A 63 5.74 -8.95 11.96
N LEU A 64 5.51 -10.26 11.78
CA LEU A 64 4.52 -11.01 12.57
C LEU A 64 4.88 -11.03 14.06
N LYS A 65 6.15 -11.23 14.44
CA LYS A 65 6.55 -11.18 15.86
C LYS A 65 6.22 -9.84 16.53
N VAL A 66 6.39 -8.73 15.81
CA VAL A 66 6.07 -7.39 16.34
C VAL A 66 4.56 -7.14 16.34
N LEU A 67 3.86 -7.54 15.28
CA LEU A 67 2.41 -7.33 15.16
C LEU A 67 1.61 -8.22 16.11
N GLU A 68 2.14 -9.40 16.43
CA GLU A 68 1.51 -10.37 17.31
C GLU A 68 1.99 -10.24 18.77
N GLU A 69 2.87 -9.31 19.13
CA GLU A 69 3.24 -9.12 20.56
C GLU A 69 2.00 -8.74 21.39
N ASP A 70 1.77 -9.41 22.52
CA ASP A 70 0.66 -9.07 23.41
C ASP A 70 0.94 -7.73 24.11
N PRO A 71 0.11 -6.69 23.91
CA PRO A 71 0.32 -5.36 24.49
C PRO A 71 0.26 -5.36 26.03
N ASN A 72 -0.29 -6.41 26.65
CA ASN A 72 -0.38 -6.53 28.11
C ASN A 72 0.75 -7.40 28.70
N ASN A 73 1.47 -8.17 27.88
CA ASN A 73 2.56 -9.03 28.31
C ASN A 73 3.55 -9.29 27.17
N SER A 74 4.69 -8.60 27.20
CA SER A 74 5.75 -8.70 26.18
C SER A 74 6.43 -10.08 26.08
N ASN A 75 6.12 -11.02 26.99
CA ASN A 75 6.60 -12.40 26.90
C ASN A 75 5.70 -13.30 26.06
N ASN A 76 4.52 -12.81 25.66
CA ASN A 76 3.50 -13.58 24.96
C ASN A 76 3.23 -13.02 23.57
N VAL A 77 2.65 -13.87 22.70
CA VAL A 77 2.15 -13.45 21.39
C VAL A 77 0.67 -13.80 21.21
N ILE A 78 -0.07 -12.95 20.52
CA ILE A 78 -1.46 -13.13 20.11
C ILE A 78 -1.48 -13.86 18.76
N LEU A 79 -1.96 -15.10 18.77
CA LEU A 79 -2.07 -15.90 17.55
C LEU A 79 -3.14 -15.33 16.61
N LEU A 80 -2.80 -15.00 15.36
CA LEU A 80 -3.73 -14.40 14.38
C LEU A 80 -5.08 -15.13 14.25
N TYR A 81 -5.07 -16.47 14.16
CA TYR A 81 -6.29 -17.25 13.95
C TYR A 81 -7.07 -17.56 15.22
N LYS A 82 -6.41 -17.60 16.38
CA LYS A 82 -7.05 -17.96 17.65
C LYS A 82 -7.39 -16.75 18.50
N GLN A 83 -6.75 -15.60 18.23
CA GLN A 83 -6.84 -14.37 19.01
C GLN A 83 -6.59 -14.59 20.51
N THR A 84 -5.75 -15.57 20.84
CA THR A 84 -5.38 -15.93 22.20
C THR A 84 -3.90 -15.61 22.42
N SER A 85 -3.60 -15.04 23.59
CA SER A 85 -2.24 -14.84 24.10
C SER A 85 -1.72 -16.14 24.70
N ILE A 86 -0.52 -16.57 24.29
CA ILE A 86 0.16 -17.77 24.80
C ILE A 86 1.60 -17.48 25.20
#